data_AF-A0AB37HA44-F1
#
_entry.id   AF-A0AB37HA44-F1
#
_cell.length_a   1.000
_cell.length_b   1.000
_cell.length_c   1.000
_cell.angle_alpha   90.00
_cell.angle_beta   90.00
_cell.angle_gamma   90.00
#
_symmetry.space_group_name_H-M   'P 1'
#
loop_
_entity.id
_entity.type
_entity.pdbx_description
1 polymer ?
#
loop_
_entity_poly.entity_id
_entity_poly.type
_entity_poly.pdbx_seq_one_letter_code
_entity_poly.pdbx_strand_id
1 'polypeptide(L)'
;MNAAYEKLRSPMPQILGSGTLILLTMACSQYFYGLTISETPEYLVITWVFMFLVSISTFLIYIFRRPKNHESMKRKALVLFVINILAMYSFIYALYNLYFFLAIRVGIDLFKIWFVGTITMILCILSFIFGVILLHKTPSWLKGKNHKDKVESKILVITILFGISLIVVVEKIIEYIVVPNINESKYIVLVMIGLILISYYNVFLMYIHYTQVLSNYELEDADDFLE
;
A
#
# COMPACT_ATOMS: atom_id res chain seq x y z
N MET A 1 -12.35 -17.53 18.96
CA MET A 1 -12.06 -16.89 17.64
C MET A 1 -11.07 -15.77 17.88
N ASN A 2 -9.93 -15.77 17.17
CA ASN A 2 -8.80 -14.89 17.48
C ASN A 2 -9.16 -13.40 17.26
N ALA A 3 -9.09 -12.58 18.31
CA ALA A 3 -9.42 -11.15 18.25
C ALA A 3 -8.53 -10.37 17.27
N ALA A 4 -7.29 -10.80 17.05
CA ALA A 4 -6.39 -10.20 16.06
C ALA A 4 -6.86 -10.45 14.62
N TYR A 5 -7.47 -11.62 14.35
CA TYR A 5 -8.03 -11.93 13.04
C TYR A 5 -9.23 -11.04 12.70
N GLU A 6 -10.10 -10.74 13.67
CA GLU A 6 -11.22 -9.81 13.45
C GLU A 6 -10.75 -8.38 13.20
N LYS A 7 -9.65 -7.95 13.84
CA LYS A 7 -9.03 -6.64 13.53
C LYS A 7 -8.50 -6.58 12.10
N LEU A 8 -7.92 -7.67 11.58
CA LEU A 8 -7.50 -7.77 10.16
C LEU A 8 -8.68 -7.78 9.18
N ARG A 9 -9.84 -8.26 9.63
CA ARG A 9 -11.09 -8.29 8.86
C ARG A 9 -11.92 -7.01 9.01
N SER A 10 -11.32 -5.94 9.52
CA SER A 10 -11.97 -4.63 9.60
C SER A 10 -12.46 -4.18 8.22
N PRO A 11 -13.49 -3.32 8.15
CA PRO A 11 -14.03 -2.82 6.88
C PRO A 11 -13.09 -1.80 6.18
N MET A 12 -11.86 -1.62 6.67
CA MET A 12 -10.91 -0.63 6.15
C MET A 12 -10.59 -0.81 4.66
N PRO A 13 -10.31 -2.02 4.13
CA PRO A 13 -10.10 -2.22 2.69
C PRO A 13 -11.26 -1.75 1.83
N GLN A 14 -12.49 -1.92 2.30
CA GLN A 14 -13.69 -1.57 1.55
C GLN A 14 -13.93 -0.06 1.57
N ILE A 15 -13.62 0.60 2.69
CA ILE A 15 -13.62 2.07 2.75
C ILE A 15 -12.60 2.62 1.75
N LEU A 16 -11.37 2.08 1.75
CA LEU A 16 -10.30 2.48 0.82
C LEU A 16 -10.64 2.12 -0.64
N GLY A 17 -11.20 0.94 -0.90
CA GLY A 17 -11.66 0.52 -2.21
C GLY A 17 -12.79 1.41 -2.74
N SER A 18 -13.76 1.76 -1.89
CA SER A 18 -14.83 2.71 -2.24
C SER A 18 -14.26 4.09 -2.56
N GLY A 19 -13.35 4.60 -1.72
CA GLY A 19 -12.65 5.86 -1.97
C GLY A 19 -11.85 5.83 -3.29
N THR A 20 -11.21 4.70 -3.59
CA THR A 20 -10.48 4.50 -4.84
C THR A 20 -11.44 4.56 -6.02
N LEU A 21 -12.57 3.87 -5.99
CA LEU A 21 -13.60 3.93 -7.04
C LEU A 21 -14.14 5.34 -7.27
N ILE A 22 -14.32 6.13 -6.21
CA ILE A 22 -14.71 7.54 -6.33
C ILE A 22 -13.64 8.33 -7.10
N LEU A 23 -12.36 8.20 -6.73
CA LEU A 23 -11.25 8.88 -7.41
C LEU A 23 -11.11 8.44 -8.87
N LEU A 24 -11.28 7.14 -9.16
CA LEU A 24 -11.31 6.61 -10.53
C LEU A 24 -12.46 7.19 -11.35
N THR A 25 -13.62 7.39 -10.73
CA THR A 25 -14.78 8.03 -11.38
C THR A 25 -14.50 9.52 -11.65
N MET A 26 -13.84 10.22 -10.72
CA MET A 26 -13.40 11.62 -10.93
C MET A 26 -12.34 11.75 -12.03
N ALA A 27 -11.48 10.74 -12.21
CA ALA A 27 -10.58 10.69 -13.34
C ALA A 27 -11.36 10.49 -14.66
N CYS A 28 -12.34 9.59 -14.68
CA CYS A 28 -13.21 9.42 -15.84
C CYS A 28 -14.08 10.66 -16.13
N SER A 29 -14.42 11.46 -15.12
CA SER A 29 -15.25 12.65 -15.37
C SER A 29 -14.57 13.66 -16.30
N GLN A 30 -13.24 13.60 -16.43
CA GLN A 30 -12.48 14.45 -17.36
C GLN A 30 -12.90 14.26 -18.83
N TYR A 31 -13.41 13.07 -19.20
CA TYR A 31 -13.95 12.82 -20.55
C TYR A 31 -15.20 13.66 -20.85
N PHE A 32 -16.00 14.01 -19.84
CA PHE A 32 -17.14 14.93 -20.02
C PHE A 32 -16.70 16.40 -20.16
N TYR A 33 -15.44 16.71 -19.80
CA TYR A 33 -14.87 18.05 -19.86
C TYR A 33 -13.87 18.22 -21.03
N GLY A 34 -13.98 17.38 -22.06
CA GLY A 34 -13.26 17.52 -23.33
C GLY A 34 -12.01 16.67 -23.51
N LEU A 35 -11.62 15.86 -22.51
CA LEU A 35 -10.57 14.87 -22.72
C LEU A 35 -11.09 13.76 -23.66
N THR A 36 -10.33 13.36 -24.66
CA THR A 36 -10.68 12.22 -25.52
C THR A 36 -9.91 10.95 -25.15
N ILE A 37 -10.46 9.78 -25.52
CA ILE A 37 -9.79 8.48 -25.29
C ILE A 37 -8.46 8.42 -26.05
N SER A 38 -8.40 8.98 -27.26
CA SER A 38 -7.18 9.03 -28.08
C SER A 38 -6.06 9.87 -27.48
N GLU A 39 -6.41 10.88 -26.71
CA GLU A 39 -5.43 11.76 -26.03
C GLU A 39 -4.99 11.19 -24.67
N THR A 40 -5.69 10.18 -24.15
CA THR A 40 -5.37 9.62 -22.85
C THR A 40 -4.20 8.65 -22.96
N PRO A 41 -3.09 8.89 -22.25
CA PRO A 41 -1.94 8.00 -22.29
C PRO A 41 -2.26 6.60 -21.76
N GLU A 42 -1.74 5.57 -22.43
CA GLU A 42 -1.97 4.16 -22.08
C GLU A 42 -1.59 3.83 -20.63
N TYR A 43 -0.52 4.45 -20.11
CA TYR A 43 -0.07 4.20 -18.74
C TYR A 43 -1.11 4.63 -17.69
N LEU A 44 -1.87 5.70 -17.94
CA LEU A 44 -2.96 6.12 -17.05
C LEU A 44 -4.13 5.13 -17.12
N VAL A 45 -4.43 4.60 -18.30
CA VAL A 45 -5.49 3.59 -18.49
C VAL A 45 -5.12 2.28 -17.80
N ILE A 46 -3.89 1.79 -18.00
CA ILE A 46 -3.39 0.55 -17.40
C ILE A 46 -3.46 0.64 -15.87
N THR A 47 -2.97 1.74 -15.31
CA THR A 47 -2.98 1.92 -13.86
C THR A 47 -4.39 2.13 -13.30
N TRP A 48 -5.27 2.81 -14.04
CA TRP A 48 -6.69 2.91 -13.72
C TRP A 48 -7.34 1.52 -13.63
N VAL A 49 -7.14 0.67 -14.63
CA VAL A 49 -7.69 -0.70 -14.68
C VAL A 49 -7.16 -1.54 -13.52
N PHE A 50 -5.86 -1.46 -13.24
CA PHE A 50 -5.26 -2.16 -12.10
C PHE A 50 -5.92 -1.76 -10.77
N MET A 51 -6.06 -0.45 -10.52
CA MET A 51 -6.68 0.06 -9.31
C MET A 51 -8.16 -0.30 -9.21
N PHE A 52 -8.88 -0.33 -10.34
CA PHE A 52 -10.26 -0.80 -10.40
C PHE A 52 -10.36 -2.26 -9.95
N LEU A 53 -9.52 -3.15 -10.50
CA LEU A 53 -9.49 -4.57 -10.12
C LEU A 53 -9.16 -4.76 -8.64
N VAL A 54 -8.16 -4.06 -8.12
CA VAL A 54 -7.83 -4.10 -6.68
C VAL A 54 -9.03 -3.63 -5.85
N SER A 55 -9.69 -2.53 -6.23
CA SER A 55 -10.85 -2.01 -5.49
C SER A 55 -12.00 -3.01 -5.44
N ILE A 56 -12.33 -3.67 -6.56
CA ILE A 56 -13.35 -4.72 -6.58
C ILE A 56 -12.96 -5.91 -5.69
N SER A 57 -11.67 -6.30 -5.70
CA SER A 57 -11.18 -7.39 -4.86
C SER A 57 -11.37 -7.16 -3.36
N THR A 58 -11.39 -5.91 -2.91
CA THR A 58 -11.63 -5.57 -1.49
C THR A 58 -13.02 -6.00 -1.02
N PHE A 59 -14.02 -5.97 -1.90
CA PHE A 59 -15.40 -6.39 -1.58
C PHE A 59 -15.55 -7.92 -1.59
N LEU A 60 -14.75 -8.62 -2.40
CA LEU A 60 -14.76 -10.09 -2.47
C LEU A 60 -14.31 -10.74 -1.15
N ILE A 61 -13.61 -10.01 -0.27
CA ILE A 61 -13.19 -10.49 1.06
C ILE A 61 -14.37 -11.05 1.88
N TYR A 62 -15.56 -10.42 1.81
CA TYR A 62 -16.71 -10.85 2.59
C TYR A 62 -17.43 -12.07 2.03
N ILE A 63 -17.22 -12.39 0.74
CA ILE A 63 -17.75 -13.60 0.11
C ILE A 63 -17.02 -14.83 0.66
N PHE A 64 -15.77 -14.69 1.07
CA PHE A 64 -15.04 -15.79 1.67
C PHE A 64 -15.60 -16.14 3.06
N ARG A 65 -16.09 -17.38 3.19
CA ARG A 65 -16.50 -17.96 4.47
C ARG A 65 -15.39 -17.77 5.51
N ARG A 66 -15.77 -17.61 6.78
CA ARG A 66 -14.82 -17.60 7.91
C ARG A 66 -13.92 -18.86 7.87
N PRO A 67 -12.67 -18.78 8.33
CA PRO A 67 -11.79 -19.95 8.42
C PRO A 67 -12.48 -21.08 9.18
N LYS A 68 -12.37 -22.30 8.67
CA LYS A 68 -12.96 -23.50 9.28
C LYS A 68 -11.95 -24.25 10.15
N ASN A 69 -10.68 -24.15 9.79
CA ASN A 69 -9.55 -24.80 10.45
C ASN A 69 -8.34 -23.86 10.47
N HIS A 70 -7.33 -24.21 11.26
CA HIS A 70 -6.19 -23.35 11.57
C HIS A 70 -5.33 -22.99 10.35
N GLU A 71 -5.04 -23.96 9.47
CA GLU A 71 -4.30 -23.71 8.23
C GLU A 71 -5.01 -22.70 7.32
N SER A 72 -6.35 -22.78 7.23
CA SER A 72 -7.14 -21.79 6.49
C SER A 72 -7.11 -20.40 7.13
N MET A 73 -6.90 -20.29 8.45
CA MET A 73 -6.82 -19.00 9.15
C MET A 73 -5.53 -18.27 8.81
N LYS A 74 -4.37 -18.94 8.86
CA LYS A 74 -3.07 -18.36 8.49
C LYS A 74 -3.09 -17.83 7.05
N ARG A 75 -3.53 -18.66 6.11
CA ARG A 75 -3.63 -18.29 4.70
C ARG A 75 -4.57 -17.11 4.49
N LYS A 76 -5.74 -17.08 5.16
CA LYS A 76 -6.69 -15.97 5.06
C LYS A 76 -6.16 -14.70 5.71
N ALA A 77 -5.46 -14.78 6.83
CA ALA A 77 -4.84 -13.63 7.48
C ALA A 77 -3.77 -12.99 6.56
N LEU A 78 -2.97 -13.80 5.88
CA LEU A 78 -2.00 -13.30 4.88
C LEU A 78 -2.72 -12.62 3.70
N VAL A 79 -3.77 -13.24 3.15
CA VAL A 79 -4.56 -12.65 2.06
C VAL A 79 -5.18 -11.32 2.49
N LEU A 80 -5.76 -11.25 3.69
CA LEU A 80 -6.32 -10.02 4.26
C LEU A 80 -5.23 -8.95 4.38
N PHE A 81 -4.08 -9.28 4.97
CA PHE A 81 -2.95 -8.37 5.10
C PHE A 81 -2.52 -7.79 3.75
N VAL A 82 -2.33 -8.65 2.73
CA VAL A 82 -1.94 -8.22 1.38
C VAL A 82 -3.00 -7.34 0.72
N ILE A 83 -4.28 -7.73 0.78
CA ILE A 83 -5.35 -6.92 0.16
C ILE A 83 -5.49 -5.56 0.85
N ASN A 84 -5.37 -5.49 2.18
CA ASN A 84 -5.38 -4.23 2.90
C ASN A 84 -4.27 -3.28 2.41
N ILE A 85 -3.04 -3.80 2.30
CA ILE A 85 -1.89 -3.02 1.79
C ILE A 85 -2.14 -2.54 0.37
N LEU A 86 -2.61 -3.44 -0.52
CA LEU A 86 -2.91 -3.10 -1.90
C LEU A 86 -4.01 -2.04 -2.02
N ALA A 87 -5.08 -2.15 -1.22
CA ALA A 87 -6.16 -1.17 -1.21
C ALA A 87 -5.68 0.22 -0.78
N MET A 88 -4.82 0.28 0.24
CA MET A 88 -4.26 1.53 0.77
C MET A 88 -3.39 2.25 -0.26
N TYR A 89 -2.48 1.54 -0.91
CA TYR A 89 -1.64 2.13 -1.93
C TYR A 89 -2.38 2.40 -3.24
N SER A 90 -3.42 1.61 -3.57
CA SER A 90 -4.31 1.92 -4.70
C SER A 90 -5.07 3.23 -4.49
N PHE A 91 -5.52 3.51 -3.27
CA PHE A 91 -6.17 4.78 -2.93
C PHE A 91 -5.23 5.98 -3.14
N ILE A 92 -4.01 5.89 -2.61
CA ILE A 92 -2.98 6.93 -2.80
C ILE A 92 -2.66 7.12 -4.28
N TYR A 93 -2.50 6.03 -5.02
CA TYR A 93 -2.13 6.07 -6.43
C TYR A 93 -3.27 6.57 -7.32
N ALA A 94 -4.53 6.30 -6.96
CA ALA A 94 -5.69 6.86 -7.66
C ALA A 94 -5.76 8.38 -7.50
N LEU A 95 -5.44 8.87 -6.29
CA LEU A 95 -5.34 10.29 -6.03
C LEU A 95 -4.19 10.93 -6.84
N TYR A 96 -3.04 10.24 -6.93
CA TYR A 96 -1.92 10.66 -7.76
C TYR A 96 -2.33 10.79 -9.23
N ASN A 97 -2.92 9.74 -9.79
CA ASN A 97 -3.33 9.70 -11.19
C ASN A 97 -4.39 10.75 -11.53
N LEU A 98 -5.27 11.11 -10.59
CA LEU A 98 -6.26 12.16 -10.80
C LEU A 98 -5.61 13.48 -11.26
N TYR A 99 -4.46 13.83 -10.69
CA TYR A 99 -3.71 15.02 -11.09
C TYR A 99 -3.23 14.93 -12.54
N PHE A 100 -2.75 13.76 -13.00
CA PHE A 100 -2.28 13.58 -14.37
C PHE A 100 -3.42 13.53 -15.39
N PHE A 101 -4.58 12.99 -15.03
CA PHE A 101 -5.79 13.11 -15.85
C PHE A 101 -6.19 14.58 -16.05
N LEU A 102 -6.08 15.41 -15.01
CA LEU A 102 -6.30 16.85 -15.12
C LEU A 102 -5.26 17.52 -16.03
N ALA A 103 -3.99 17.11 -15.95
CA ALA A 103 -2.91 17.66 -16.75
C ALA A 103 -3.08 17.40 -18.25
N ILE A 104 -3.39 16.15 -18.61
CA ILE A 104 -3.63 15.78 -20.02
C ILE A 104 -4.86 16.50 -20.57
N ARG A 105 -5.92 16.68 -19.76
CA ARG A 105 -7.11 17.45 -20.20
C ARG A 105 -6.77 18.87 -20.64
N VAL A 106 -5.79 19.51 -20.01
CA VAL A 106 -5.33 20.86 -20.40
C VAL A 106 -4.16 20.85 -21.39
N GLY A 107 -3.84 19.68 -21.95
CA GLY A 107 -2.80 19.52 -22.97
C GLY A 107 -1.37 19.51 -22.44
N ILE A 108 -1.17 19.26 -21.13
CA ILE A 108 0.16 19.22 -20.51
C ILE A 108 0.60 17.77 -20.30
N ASP A 109 1.62 17.36 -21.03
CA ASP A 109 2.27 16.06 -20.85
C ASP A 109 3.27 16.10 -19.69
N LEU A 110 2.99 15.31 -18.65
CA LEU A 110 3.84 15.16 -17.46
C LEU A 110 4.34 13.72 -17.28
N PHE A 111 4.45 12.94 -18.36
CA PHE A 111 4.86 11.53 -18.30
C PHE A 111 6.16 11.31 -17.52
N LYS A 112 7.18 12.13 -17.76
CA LYS A 112 8.48 11.98 -17.06
C LYS A 112 8.34 12.14 -15.54
N ILE A 113 7.51 13.08 -15.10
CA ILE A 113 7.24 13.32 -13.67
C ILE A 113 6.48 12.13 -13.11
N TRP A 114 5.39 11.73 -13.78
CA TRP A 114 4.59 10.56 -13.40
C TRP A 114 5.43 9.29 -13.27
N PHE A 115 6.34 9.06 -14.22
CA PHE A 115 7.19 7.87 -14.26
C PHE A 115 8.16 7.84 -13.08
N VAL A 116 8.89 8.94 -12.84
CA VAL A 116 9.82 9.05 -11.70
C VAL A 116 9.07 8.90 -10.37
N GLY A 117 7.93 9.59 -10.23
CA GLY A 117 7.12 9.52 -9.02
C GLY A 117 6.55 8.12 -8.77
N THR A 118 6.12 7.43 -9.82
CA THR A 118 5.62 6.05 -9.75
C THR A 118 6.70 5.07 -9.29
N ILE A 119 7.86 5.09 -9.95
CA ILE A 119 8.96 4.18 -9.60
C ILE A 119 9.45 4.45 -8.17
N THR A 120 9.56 5.73 -7.79
CA THR A 120 9.97 6.12 -6.44
C THR A 120 8.98 5.62 -5.38
N MET A 121 7.67 5.82 -5.61
CA MET A 121 6.64 5.29 -4.71
C MET A 121 6.74 3.77 -4.57
N ILE A 122 6.83 3.02 -5.68
CA ILE A 122 6.91 1.55 -5.64
C ILE A 122 8.14 1.10 -4.84
N LEU A 123 9.32 1.67 -5.11
CA LEU A 123 10.55 1.33 -4.39
C LEU A 123 10.42 1.62 -2.89
N CYS A 124 9.92 2.80 -2.51
CA CYS A 124 9.77 3.19 -1.11
C CYS A 124 8.77 2.31 -0.35
N ILE A 125 7.66 1.95 -1.00
CA ILE A 125 6.64 1.06 -0.45
C ILE A 125 7.22 -0.33 -0.20
N LEU A 126 7.94 -0.89 -1.19
CA LEU A 126 8.59 -2.19 -1.05
C LEU A 126 9.65 -2.18 0.05
N SER A 127 10.46 -1.13 0.14
CA SER A 127 11.44 -0.97 1.22
C SER A 127 10.76 -0.90 2.60
N PHE A 128 9.65 -0.17 2.73
CA PHE A 128 8.89 -0.09 3.97
C PHE A 128 8.34 -1.46 4.39
N ILE A 129 7.63 -2.15 3.47
CA ILE A 129 7.04 -3.47 3.73
C ILE A 129 8.14 -4.47 4.11
N PHE A 130 9.28 -4.47 3.41
CA PHE A 130 10.39 -5.35 3.72
C PHE A 130 11.00 -5.05 5.10
N GLY A 131 11.19 -3.77 5.44
CA GLY A 131 11.65 -3.36 6.77
C GLY A 131 10.71 -3.82 7.89
N VAL A 132 9.39 -3.71 7.68
CA VAL A 132 8.38 -4.20 8.61
C VAL A 132 8.44 -5.73 8.74
N ILE A 133 8.57 -6.46 7.63
CA ILE A 133 8.68 -7.93 7.66
C ILE A 133 9.92 -8.39 8.46
N LEU A 134 11.05 -7.71 8.26
CA LEU A 134 12.30 -8.02 8.94
C LEU A 134 12.19 -7.89 10.46
N LEU A 135 11.34 -7.02 11.01
CA LEU A 135 11.15 -6.89 12.46
C LEU A 135 10.84 -8.23 13.13
N HIS A 136 9.96 -9.03 12.51
CA HIS A 136 9.58 -10.34 13.02
C HIS A 136 10.50 -11.46 12.50
N LYS A 137 10.71 -11.56 11.18
CA LYS A 137 11.43 -12.68 10.57
C LYS A 137 12.85 -12.28 10.20
N THR A 138 13.84 -12.96 10.79
CA THR A 138 15.25 -12.73 10.44
C THR A 138 15.70 -13.72 9.37
N PRO A 139 15.97 -13.28 8.13
CA PRO A 139 16.36 -14.16 7.04
C PRO A 139 17.75 -14.78 7.26
N SER A 140 18.02 -15.93 6.63
CA SER A 140 19.22 -16.75 6.87
C SER A 140 20.52 -16.04 6.55
N TRP A 141 20.57 -15.24 5.49
CA TRP A 141 21.71 -14.41 5.10
C TRP A 141 22.10 -13.31 6.11
N LEU A 142 21.20 -12.93 7.04
CA LEU A 142 21.47 -11.99 8.13
C LEU A 142 21.87 -12.70 9.43
N LYS A 143 22.05 -14.03 9.40
CA LYS A 143 22.53 -14.81 10.55
C LYS A 143 24.05 -14.70 10.62
N GLY A 144 24.55 -13.66 11.30
CA GLY A 144 25.94 -13.55 11.69
C GLY A 144 26.37 -14.67 12.67
N LYS A 145 27.68 -14.79 12.94
CA LYS A 145 28.24 -15.83 13.81
C LYS A 145 27.89 -15.64 15.30
N ASN A 146 27.71 -14.39 15.76
CA ASN A 146 27.37 -14.04 17.15
C ASN A 146 25.96 -13.41 17.26
N HIS A 147 25.28 -13.62 18.40
CA HIS A 147 23.92 -13.12 18.64
C HIS A 147 23.83 -11.58 18.68
N LYS A 148 24.83 -10.89 19.26
CA LYS A 148 24.85 -9.41 19.33
C LYS A 148 25.01 -8.78 17.94
N ASP A 149 26.02 -9.19 17.20
CA ASP A 149 26.30 -8.70 15.83
C ASP A 149 25.10 -8.91 14.88
N LYS A 150 24.34 -9.99 15.09
CA LYS A 150 23.10 -10.28 14.35
C LYS A 150 21.99 -9.26 14.62
N VAL A 151 21.79 -8.88 15.88
CA VAL A 151 20.77 -7.90 16.27
C VAL A 151 21.14 -6.52 15.74
N GLU A 152 22.40 -6.12 15.87
CA GLU A 152 22.90 -4.83 15.37
C GLU A 152 22.80 -4.73 13.84
N SER A 153 23.26 -5.76 13.11
CA SER A 153 23.16 -5.79 11.64
C SER A 153 21.72 -5.74 11.15
N LYS A 154 20.81 -6.43 11.84
CA LYS A 154 19.37 -6.43 11.54
C LYS A 154 18.77 -5.05 11.73
N ILE A 155 19.07 -4.39 12.86
CA ILE A 155 18.59 -3.03 13.14
C ILE A 155 19.11 -2.07 12.09
N LEU A 156 20.39 -2.16 11.72
CA LEU A 156 20.99 -1.31 10.70
C LEU A 156 20.29 -1.45 9.34
N VAL A 157 20.00 -2.68 8.89
CA VAL A 157 19.29 -2.92 7.63
C VAL A 157 17.86 -2.35 7.67
N ILE A 158 17.14 -2.55 8.78
CA ILE A 158 15.79 -2.00 8.95
C ILE A 158 15.81 -0.47 8.91
N THR A 159 16.77 0.16 9.60
CA THR A 159 16.95 1.61 9.58
C THR A 159 17.23 2.13 8.17
N ILE A 160 18.07 1.46 7.40
CA ILE A 160 18.34 1.82 6.00
C ILE A 160 17.07 1.71 5.16
N LEU A 161 16.32 0.62 5.28
CA LEU A 161 15.08 0.41 4.52
C LEU A 161 14.02 1.46 4.84
N PHE A 162 13.89 1.82 6.12
CA PHE A 162 13.00 2.91 6.53
C PHE A 162 13.50 4.27 6.03
N GLY A 163 14.80 4.52 6.06
CA GLY A 163 15.40 5.71 5.44
C GLY A 163 15.06 5.81 3.94
N ILE A 164 15.22 4.71 3.19
CA ILE A 164 14.84 4.64 1.77
C ILE A 164 13.35 4.91 1.60
N SER A 165 12.49 4.34 2.45
CA SER A 165 11.05 4.54 2.36
C SER A 165 10.62 6.01 2.53
N LEU A 166 11.42 6.84 3.20
CA LEU A 166 11.13 8.26 3.41
C LEU A 166 11.55 9.13 2.21
N ILE A 167 12.32 8.60 1.25
CA ILE A 167 12.68 9.32 0.02
C ILE A 167 11.43 9.76 -0.74
N VAL A 168 10.33 9.00 -0.67
CA VAL A 168 9.04 9.37 -1.28
C VAL A 168 8.52 10.72 -0.78
N VAL A 169 8.79 11.10 0.48
CA VAL A 169 8.35 12.39 1.02
C VAL A 169 9.13 13.53 0.35
N VAL A 170 10.45 13.38 0.25
CA VAL A 170 11.32 14.36 -0.42
C VAL A 170 10.96 14.48 -1.89
N GLU A 171 10.73 13.35 -2.57
CA GLU A 171 10.34 13.33 -3.97
C GLU A 171 9.00 14.03 -4.20
N LYS A 172 7.98 13.81 -3.35
CA LYS A 172 6.69 14.51 -3.46
C LYS A 172 6.79 16.01 -3.16
N ILE A 173 7.71 16.44 -2.28
CA ILE A 173 8.00 17.87 -2.07
C ILE A 173 8.61 18.47 -3.34
N ILE A 174 9.58 17.79 -3.96
CA ILE A 174 10.18 18.24 -5.23
C ILE A 174 9.12 18.31 -6.31
N GLU A 175 8.28 17.28 -6.44
CA GLU A 175 7.19 17.22 -7.41
C GLU A 175 6.22 18.39 -7.22
N TYR A 176 5.82 18.71 -5.98
CA TYR A 176 4.97 19.85 -5.68
C TYR A 176 5.53 21.20 -6.15
N ILE A 177 6.86 21.37 -6.13
CA ILE A 177 7.54 22.58 -6.60
C ILE A 177 7.60 22.62 -8.13
N VAL A 178 7.88 21.49 -8.78
CA VAL A 178 8.14 21.39 -10.22
C VAL A 178 6.84 21.37 -11.04
N VAL A 179 5.81 20.72 -10.51
CA VAL A 179 4.55 20.50 -11.22
C VAL A 179 3.75 21.81 -11.34
N PRO A 180 3.19 22.11 -12.54
CA PRO A 180 2.40 23.31 -12.74
C PRO A 180 1.13 23.31 -11.88
N ASN A 181 0.66 24.49 -11.47
CA ASN A 181 -0.60 24.56 -10.74
C ASN A 181 -1.79 24.49 -11.72
N ILE A 182 -2.30 23.30 -11.95
CA ILE A 182 -3.45 23.09 -12.85
C ILE A 182 -4.73 23.14 -12.03
N ASN A 183 -5.60 24.11 -12.29
CA ASN A 183 -6.91 24.24 -11.62
C ASN A 183 -6.81 24.20 -10.08
N GLU A 184 -5.78 24.85 -9.51
CA GLU A 184 -5.49 24.86 -8.07
C GLU A 184 -5.30 23.47 -7.44
N SER A 185 -5.07 22.43 -8.26
CA SER A 185 -5.07 21.04 -7.81
C SER A 185 -3.70 20.52 -7.37
N LYS A 186 -2.62 21.31 -7.48
CA LYS A 186 -1.28 20.83 -7.08
C LYS A 186 -1.18 20.47 -5.60
N TYR A 187 -2.09 20.97 -4.77
CA TYR A 187 -2.22 20.57 -3.36
C TYR A 187 -2.50 19.07 -3.18
N ILE A 188 -3.01 18.38 -4.22
CA ILE A 188 -3.15 16.92 -4.24
C ILE A 188 -1.81 16.23 -3.92
N VAL A 189 -0.70 16.77 -4.44
CA VAL A 189 0.66 16.22 -4.20
C VAL A 189 1.06 16.35 -2.72
N LEU A 190 0.66 17.42 -2.04
CA LEU A 190 0.90 17.59 -0.60
C LEU A 190 0.00 16.68 0.24
N VAL A 191 -1.28 16.54 -0.11
CA VAL A 191 -2.22 15.64 0.57
C VAL A 191 -1.69 14.20 0.55
N MET A 192 -1.06 13.79 -0.55
CA MET A 192 -0.43 12.46 -0.67
C MET A 192 0.66 12.21 0.36
N ILE A 193 1.46 13.22 0.74
CA ILE A 193 2.49 13.05 1.77
C ILE A 193 1.84 12.60 3.10
N GLY A 194 0.77 13.28 3.49
CA GLY A 194 0.01 12.91 4.70
C GLY A 194 -0.56 11.50 4.61
N LEU A 195 -1.17 11.15 3.47
CA LEU A 195 -1.74 9.82 3.25
C LEU A 195 -0.67 8.70 3.27
N ILE A 196 0.52 8.95 2.71
CA ILE A 196 1.64 7.99 2.74
C ILE A 196 2.08 7.72 4.18
N LEU A 197 2.26 8.77 4.99
CA LEU A 197 2.67 8.63 6.39
C LEU A 197 1.61 7.90 7.23
N ILE A 198 0.33 8.24 7.04
CA ILE A 198 -0.79 7.51 7.66
C ILE A 198 -0.76 6.03 7.22
N SER A 199 -0.43 5.77 5.96
CA SER A 199 -0.37 4.40 5.43
C SER A 199 0.75 3.60 6.06
N TYR A 200 1.94 4.18 6.26
CA TYR A 200 3.04 3.53 6.98
C TYR A 200 2.63 3.08 8.38
N TYR A 201 1.95 3.96 9.13
CA TYR A 201 1.43 3.61 10.45
C TYR A 201 0.42 2.45 10.39
N ASN A 202 -0.52 2.48 9.45
CA ASN A 202 -1.51 1.41 9.31
C ASN A 202 -0.89 0.08 8.88
N VAL A 203 0.05 0.08 7.94
CA VAL A 203 0.77 -1.12 7.51
C VAL A 203 1.51 -1.75 8.68
N PHE A 204 2.12 -0.94 9.54
CA PHE A 204 2.77 -1.41 10.76
C PHE A 204 1.77 -2.07 11.73
N LEU A 205 0.61 -1.43 11.99
CA LEU A 205 -0.43 -2.01 12.84
C LEU A 205 -1.00 -3.32 12.29
N MET A 206 -1.29 -3.37 10.99
CA MET A 206 -1.79 -4.57 10.34
C MET A 206 -0.78 -5.71 10.40
N TYR A 207 0.51 -5.39 10.30
CA TYR A 207 1.56 -6.38 10.48
C TYR A 207 1.59 -6.95 11.90
N ILE A 208 1.43 -6.11 12.93
CA ILE A 208 1.31 -6.57 14.33
C ILE A 208 0.11 -7.51 14.49
N HIS A 209 -1.05 -7.18 13.93
CA HIS A 209 -2.21 -8.06 14.00
C HIS A 209 -2.00 -9.38 13.25
N TYR A 210 -1.31 -9.34 12.10
CA TYR A 210 -0.93 -10.53 11.37
C TYR A 210 0.01 -11.43 12.19
N THR A 211 1.04 -10.88 12.83
CA THR A 211 1.95 -11.67 13.66
C THR A 211 1.29 -12.18 14.94
N GLN A 212 0.33 -11.45 15.53
CA GLN A 212 -0.49 -11.94 16.64
C GLN A 212 -1.34 -13.14 16.24
N VAL A 213 -1.88 -13.17 15.01
CA VAL A 213 -2.59 -14.35 14.50
C VAL A 213 -1.64 -15.55 14.39
N LEU A 214 -0.38 -15.33 14.02
CA LEU A 214 0.63 -16.39 13.95
C LEU A 214 1.12 -16.86 15.34
N SER A 215 1.31 -15.93 16.29
CA SER A 215 1.86 -16.23 17.61
C SER A 215 0.84 -16.88 18.56
N ASN A 216 -0.41 -16.41 18.56
CA ASN A 216 -1.47 -17.09 19.32
C ASN A 216 -1.65 -18.54 18.86
N TYR A 217 -1.36 -18.81 17.58
CA TYR A 217 -1.37 -20.15 17.03
C TYR A 217 -0.20 -21.00 17.54
N GLU A 218 1.01 -20.46 17.63
CA GLU A 218 2.18 -21.22 18.14
C GLU A 218 2.00 -21.63 19.60
N LEU A 219 1.21 -20.86 20.36
CA LEU A 219 0.86 -21.17 21.75
C LEU A 219 -0.25 -22.24 21.84
N GLU A 220 -1.33 -22.12 21.04
CA GLU A 220 -2.39 -23.17 20.98
C GLU A 220 -1.82 -24.54 20.58
N ASP A 221 -0.97 -24.61 19.54
CA ASP A 221 -0.32 -25.86 19.14
C ASP A 221 0.58 -26.45 20.24
N ALA A 222 1.23 -25.60 21.06
CA ALA A 222 2.10 -26.06 22.12
C ALA A 222 1.30 -26.64 23.30
N ASP A 223 0.16 -26.05 23.63
CA ASP A 223 -0.72 -26.52 24.69
C ASP A 223 -1.40 -27.86 24.31
N ASP A 224 -1.88 -28.00 23.06
CA ASP A 224 -2.45 -29.25 22.52
C ASP A 224 -1.43 -30.42 22.48
N PHE A 225 -0.13 -30.11 22.39
CA PHE A 225 0.95 -31.10 22.43
C PHE A 225 1.30 -31.57 23.85
N LEU A 226 0.88 -30.82 24.88
CA LEU A 226 1.20 -31.07 26.29
C LEU A 226 0.06 -31.74 27.07
N GLU A 227 -1.14 -31.86 26.49
CA GLU A 227 -2.28 -32.67 26.99
C GLU A 227 -2.24 -34.13 26.51
#